data_AF-A0AAD7T314-F1
#
_entry.id   AF-A0AAD7T314-F1
#
_cell.length_a   1.000
_cell.length_b   1.000
_cell.length_c   1.000
_cell.angle_alpha   90.00
_cell.angle_beta   90.00
_cell.angle_gamma   90.00
#
_symmetry.space_group_name_H-M   'P 1'
#
loop_
_entity.id
_entity.type
_entity.pdbx_description
1 polymer ?
#
loop_
_entity_poly.entity_id
_entity_poly.type
_entity_poly.pdbx_seq_one_letter_code
_entity_poly.pdbx_strand_id
1 'polypeptide(L)'
;VISRAPGLKLVVETLITSLRPIGNIVLICCAFFIVFGILGVQLFKGKFYHCEGFDTRNVTNKSDCLQANYRWIRRKYNFDNLGQALMSLFVLSSKDGWVNIMYDGLDAVAVDQQPQRNHNPWMLLYFISFLLIVSFFVLNMFVGVVVENFHKCRQHQEEEEARIREEKRMRRMEKRRR
;
A
#
# COMPACT_ATOMS: atom_id res chain seq x y z
N VAL A 1 22.80 -8.47 17.20
CA VAL A 1 23.71 -8.37 16.03
C VAL A 1 23.78 -6.95 15.46
N ILE A 2 22.65 -6.26 15.29
CA ILE A 2 22.59 -4.86 14.81
C ILE A 2 23.35 -3.86 15.70
N SER A 3 23.45 -4.09 17.03
CA SER A 3 24.23 -3.25 17.95
C SER A 3 25.76 -3.45 17.87
N ARG A 4 26.24 -4.50 17.19
CA ARG A 4 27.68 -4.86 17.15
C ARG A 4 28.42 -4.28 15.93
N ALA A 5 27.71 -3.89 14.88
CA ALA A 5 28.29 -3.32 13.67
C ALA A 5 27.96 -1.82 13.58
N PRO A 6 28.92 -0.91 13.84
CA PRO A 6 28.66 0.53 13.91
C PRO A 6 28.15 1.12 12.59
N GLY A 7 28.56 0.58 11.44
CA GLY A 7 28.03 1.00 10.13
C GLY A 7 26.55 0.70 9.93
N LEU A 8 26.06 -0.46 10.37
CA LEU A 8 24.65 -0.84 10.24
C LEU A 8 23.76 -0.01 11.17
N LYS A 9 24.25 0.34 12.35
CA LYS A 9 23.57 1.24 13.29
C LYS A 9 23.33 2.62 12.65
N LEU A 10 24.35 3.20 12.01
CA LEU A 10 24.24 4.50 11.34
C LEU A 10 23.19 4.50 10.23
N VAL A 11 23.12 3.43 9.43
CA VAL A 11 22.14 3.29 8.33
C VAL A 11 20.71 3.21 8.87
N VAL A 12 20.47 2.41 9.91
CA VAL A 12 19.13 2.30 10.50
C VAL A 12 18.68 3.63 11.13
N GLU A 13 19.59 4.32 11.81
CA GLU A 13 19.30 5.61 12.46
C GLU A 13 18.98 6.72 11.44
N THR A 14 19.70 6.76 10.32
CA THR A 14 19.40 7.67 9.20
C THR A 14 18.09 7.34 8.50
N LEU A 15 17.77 6.05 8.29
CA LEU A 15 16.47 5.64 7.75
C LEU A 15 15.30 6.08 8.65
N ILE A 16 15.35 5.80 9.96
CA ILE A 16 14.29 6.19 10.89
C ILE A 16 14.11 7.71 10.93
N THR A 17 15.21 8.46 10.93
CA THR A 17 15.18 9.93 10.91
C THR A 17 14.55 10.48 9.61
N SER A 18 14.69 9.74 8.50
CA SER A 18 14.11 10.10 7.21
C SER A 18 12.61 9.76 7.10
N LEU A 19 12.11 8.81 7.92
CA LEU A 19 10.71 8.40 7.94
C LEU A 19 9.80 9.33 8.76
N ARG A 20 10.32 10.03 9.77
CA ARG A 20 9.53 10.96 10.61
C ARG A 20 8.68 11.97 9.82
N PRO A 21 9.23 12.72 8.85
CA PRO A 21 8.46 13.74 8.13
C PRO A 21 7.35 13.17 7.25
N ILE A 22 7.46 11.91 6.80
CA ILE A 22 6.43 11.25 5.98
C ILE A 22 5.36 10.50 6.79
N GLY A 23 5.50 10.46 8.13
CA GLY A 23 4.57 9.73 9.00
C GLY A 23 3.10 10.15 8.82
N ASN A 24 2.85 11.43 8.56
CA ASN A 24 1.49 11.95 8.31
C ASN A 24 0.86 11.33 7.05
N ILE A 25 1.62 11.23 5.96
CA ILE A 25 1.14 10.64 4.68
C ILE A 25 0.87 9.15 4.87
N VAL A 26 1.77 8.45 5.57
CA VAL A 26 1.60 7.02 5.87
C VAL A 26 0.35 6.77 6.70
N LEU A 27 0.10 7.58 7.74
CA LEU A 27 -1.09 7.46 8.58
C LEU A 27 -2.39 7.65 7.78
N ILE A 28 -2.42 8.67 6.90
CA ILE A 28 -3.56 8.91 6.00
C ILE A 28 -3.75 7.70 5.06
N CYS A 29 -2.66 7.19 4.46
CA CYS A 29 -2.72 6.01 3.59
C CYS A 29 -3.26 4.78 4.33
N CYS A 30 -2.81 4.51 5.57
CA CYS A 30 -3.33 3.43 6.40
C CYS A 30 -4.82 3.59 6.69
N ALA A 31 -5.29 4.81 6.97
CA ALA A 31 -6.72 5.06 7.17
C ALA A 31 -7.53 4.77 5.90
N PHE A 32 -7.05 5.17 4.72
CA PHE A 32 -7.67 4.84 3.44
C PHE A 32 -7.72 3.33 3.19
N PHE A 33 -6.67 2.59 3.51
CA PHE A 33 -6.66 1.12 3.41
C PHE A 33 -7.73 0.49 4.30
N ILE A 34 -7.94 1.00 5.51
CA ILE A 34 -8.99 0.51 6.41
C ILE A 34 -10.38 0.81 5.83
N VAL A 35 -10.61 2.03 5.33
CA VAL A 35 -11.90 2.42 4.73
C VAL A 35 -12.22 1.55 3.52
N PHE A 36 -11.29 1.39 2.58
CA PHE A 36 -11.46 0.49 1.44
C PHE A 36 -11.59 -0.97 1.87
N GLY A 37 -10.89 -1.39 2.93
CA GLY A 37 -10.99 -2.74 3.48
C GLY A 37 -12.40 -3.03 3.99
N ILE A 38 -12.98 -2.12 4.76
CA ILE A 38 -14.35 -2.25 5.28
C ILE A 38 -15.36 -2.25 4.12
N LEU A 39 -15.22 -1.32 3.17
CA LEU A 39 -16.06 -1.26 1.98
C LEU A 39 -15.98 -2.56 1.16
N GLY A 40 -14.77 -3.08 0.94
CA GLY A 40 -14.54 -4.34 0.23
C GLY A 40 -15.20 -5.53 0.94
N VAL A 41 -15.13 -5.59 2.27
CA VAL A 41 -15.84 -6.62 3.04
C VAL A 41 -17.35 -6.51 2.83
N GLN A 42 -17.92 -5.31 2.86
CA GLN A 42 -19.36 -5.12 2.64
C GLN A 42 -19.80 -5.54 1.22
N LEU A 43 -18.97 -5.31 0.21
CA LEU A 43 -19.28 -5.63 -1.18
C LEU A 43 -19.09 -7.11 -1.53
N PHE A 44 -18.03 -7.74 -1.00
CA PHE A 44 -17.51 -9.02 -1.51
C PHE A 44 -17.46 -10.16 -0.50
N LYS A 45 -17.83 -9.94 0.77
CA LYS A 45 -17.82 -10.99 1.81
C LYS A 45 -18.60 -12.22 1.38
N GLY A 46 -17.94 -13.39 1.42
CA GLY A 46 -18.54 -14.68 1.10
C GLY A 46 -18.76 -14.92 -0.41
N LYS A 47 -18.40 -13.98 -1.29
CA LYS A 47 -18.61 -14.12 -2.74
C LYS A 47 -17.39 -14.68 -3.49
N PHE A 48 -16.22 -14.68 -2.86
CA PHE A 48 -14.94 -15.09 -3.47
C PHE A 48 -14.70 -16.61 -3.35
N TYR A 49 -15.70 -17.37 -3.78
CA TYR A 49 -15.66 -18.82 -3.82
C TYR A 49 -15.90 -19.31 -5.24
N HIS A 50 -15.37 -20.47 -5.57
CA HIS A 50 -15.63 -21.14 -6.84
C HIS A 50 -15.62 -22.65 -6.66
N CYS A 51 -16.29 -23.34 -7.58
CA CYS A 51 -16.17 -24.78 -7.71
C CYS A 51 -14.85 -25.17 -8.41
N GLU A 52 -14.14 -26.15 -7.87
CA GLU A 52 -12.99 -26.81 -8.46
C GLU A 52 -13.35 -28.26 -8.76
N GLY A 53 -13.35 -28.62 -10.04
CA GLY A 53 -13.78 -29.92 -10.55
C GLY A 53 -13.39 -30.13 -12.01
N PHE A 54 -13.69 -31.30 -12.58
CA PHE A 54 -13.33 -31.65 -13.95
C PHE A 54 -14.20 -30.88 -14.99
N ASP A 55 -15.52 -30.81 -14.77
CA ASP A 55 -16.44 -30.05 -15.62
C ASP A 55 -17.38 -29.18 -14.79
N THR A 56 -17.14 -27.87 -14.76
CA THR A 56 -17.90 -26.90 -13.96
C THR A 56 -18.88 -26.06 -14.79
N ARG A 57 -19.09 -26.38 -16.07
CA ARG A 57 -19.91 -25.55 -16.98
C ARG A 57 -21.38 -25.47 -16.58
N ASN A 58 -21.91 -26.55 -16.00
CA ASN A 58 -23.31 -26.65 -15.58
C ASN A 58 -23.52 -26.40 -14.07
N VAL A 59 -22.46 -26.04 -13.34
CA VAL A 59 -22.53 -25.77 -11.90
C VAL A 59 -22.92 -24.31 -11.69
N THR A 60 -24.10 -24.07 -11.11
CA THR A 60 -24.60 -22.70 -10.89
C THR A 60 -24.37 -22.21 -9.47
N ASN A 61 -24.36 -23.13 -8.50
CA ASN A 61 -24.27 -22.82 -7.09
C ASN A 61 -23.43 -23.86 -6.34
N LYS A 62 -23.18 -23.60 -5.06
CA LYS A 62 -22.41 -24.50 -4.19
C LYS A 62 -23.03 -25.90 -4.04
N SER A 63 -24.34 -26.00 -3.95
CA SER A 63 -25.03 -27.29 -3.80
C SER A 63 -24.79 -28.17 -5.02
N ASP A 64 -24.88 -27.61 -6.23
CA ASP A 64 -24.59 -28.33 -7.48
C ASP A 64 -23.14 -28.83 -7.50
N CYS A 65 -22.19 -27.99 -7.05
CA CYS A 65 -20.77 -28.36 -6.96
C CYS A 65 -20.56 -29.57 -6.03
N LEU A 66 -21.22 -29.57 -4.87
CA LEU A 66 -21.12 -30.66 -3.90
C LEU A 66 -21.83 -31.92 -4.39
N GLN A 67 -22.95 -31.81 -5.10
CA GLN A 67 -23.66 -32.94 -5.72
C GLN A 67 -22.82 -33.61 -6.82
N ALA A 68 -22.05 -32.82 -7.57
CA ALA A 68 -21.11 -33.32 -8.57
C ALA A 68 -19.82 -33.90 -7.97
N ASN A 69 -19.73 -34.03 -6.63
CA ASN A 69 -18.54 -34.49 -5.90
C ASN A 69 -17.28 -33.64 -6.16
N TYR A 70 -17.48 -32.33 -6.35
CA TYR A 70 -16.41 -31.35 -6.54
C TYR A 70 -16.15 -30.52 -5.27
N ARG A 71 -15.10 -29.70 -5.29
CA ARG A 71 -14.67 -28.92 -4.13
C ARG A 71 -15.09 -27.47 -4.27
N TRP A 72 -15.80 -26.94 -3.29
CA TRP A 72 -16.14 -25.51 -3.19
C TRP A 72 -15.04 -24.77 -2.43
N ILE A 73 -14.17 -24.07 -3.16
CA ILE A 73 -12.92 -23.53 -2.61
C ILE A 73 -12.98 -22.00 -2.58
N ARG A 74 -12.45 -21.43 -1.49
CA ARG A 74 -12.28 -19.98 -1.35
C ARG A 74 -11.00 -19.52 -2.06
N ARG A 75 -11.06 -18.37 -2.74
CA ARG A 75 -9.86 -17.73 -3.30
C ARG A 75 -8.86 -17.36 -2.20
N LYS A 76 -7.56 -17.43 -2.52
CA LYS A 76 -6.47 -17.11 -1.59
C LYS A 76 -6.56 -15.66 -1.08
N TYR A 77 -6.84 -14.73 -1.99
CA TYR A 77 -7.08 -13.32 -1.68
C TYR A 77 -8.58 -13.07 -1.79
N ASN A 78 -9.19 -12.61 -0.71
CA ASN A 78 -10.63 -12.41 -0.59
C ASN A 78 -10.93 -11.31 0.45
N PHE A 79 -12.23 -11.05 0.67
CA PHE A 79 -12.73 -9.97 1.52
C PHE A 79 -13.70 -10.48 2.60
N ASP A 80 -13.50 -11.69 3.15
CA ASP A 80 -14.45 -12.25 4.14
C ASP A 80 -14.37 -11.56 5.51
N ASN A 81 -13.20 -11.01 5.86
CA ASN A 81 -12.96 -10.19 7.04
C ASN A 81 -11.92 -9.10 6.75
N LEU A 82 -11.79 -8.13 7.68
CA LEU A 82 -10.92 -6.98 7.49
C LEU A 82 -9.45 -7.36 7.29
N GLY A 83 -8.95 -8.38 7.99
CA GLY A 83 -7.55 -8.82 7.84
C GLY A 83 -7.26 -9.38 6.45
N GLN A 84 -8.15 -10.25 5.95
CA GLN A 84 -8.05 -10.78 4.59
C GLN A 84 -8.24 -9.70 3.52
N ALA A 85 -9.15 -8.75 3.76
CA ALA A 85 -9.34 -7.60 2.89
C ALA A 85 -8.07 -6.75 2.81
N LEU A 86 -7.44 -6.43 3.95
CA LEU A 86 -6.18 -5.66 4.00
C LEU A 86 -5.04 -6.40 3.27
N MET A 87 -4.95 -7.73 3.39
CA MET A 87 -3.99 -8.52 2.63
C MET A 87 -4.25 -8.46 1.11
N SER A 88 -5.52 -8.55 0.70
CA SER A 88 -5.90 -8.43 -0.71
C SER A 88 -5.60 -7.02 -1.25
N LEU A 89 -5.89 -5.98 -0.47
CA LEU A 89 -5.57 -4.59 -0.80
C LEU A 89 -4.06 -4.33 -0.86
N PHE A 90 -3.27 -4.99 -0.01
CA PHE A 90 -1.82 -4.94 -0.10
C PHE A 90 -1.30 -5.52 -1.43
N VAL A 91 -1.80 -6.69 -1.84
CA VAL A 91 -1.45 -7.31 -3.13
C VAL A 91 -1.93 -6.46 -4.31
N LEU A 92 -3.13 -5.86 -4.21
CA LEU A 92 -3.59 -4.87 -5.19
C LEU A 92 -2.61 -3.68 -5.27
N SER A 93 -2.17 -3.15 -4.13
CA SER A 93 -1.27 -1.98 -4.08
C SER A 93 0.13 -2.27 -4.63
N SER A 94 0.64 -3.51 -4.50
CA SER A 94 1.91 -3.91 -5.08
C SER A 94 1.84 -4.07 -6.60
N LYS A 95 0.63 -4.09 -7.18
CA LYS A 95 0.37 -4.32 -8.61
C LYS A 95 0.90 -5.66 -9.12
N ASP A 96 1.07 -6.63 -8.23
CA ASP A 96 1.44 -8.00 -8.59
C ASP A 96 0.24 -8.92 -8.34
N GLY A 97 -0.20 -9.65 -9.36
CA GLY A 97 -1.38 -10.52 -9.28
C GLY A 97 -2.73 -9.79 -9.07
N TRP A 98 -2.76 -8.44 -9.11
CA TRP A 98 -3.94 -7.61 -8.85
C TRP A 98 -5.10 -7.87 -9.83
N VAL A 99 -4.77 -8.17 -11.09
CA VAL A 99 -5.75 -8.43 -12.15
C VAL A 99 -6.64 -9.63 -11.82
N ASN A 100 -6.09 -10.67 -11.19
CA ASN A 100 -6.86 -11.85 -10.81
C ASN A 100 -7.88 -11.52 -9.72
N ILE A 101 -7.48 -10.73 -8.72
CA ILE A 101 -8.37 -10.27 -7.63
C ILE A 101 -9.50 -9.40 -8.20
N MET A 102 -9.16 -8.52 -9.16
CA MET A 102 -10.12 -7.70 -9.86
C MET A 102 -11.13 -8.56 -10.63
N TYR A 103 -10.68 -9.54 -11.42
CA TYR A 103 -11.58 -10.44 -12.14
C TYR A 103 -12.49 -11.25 -11.20
N ASP A 104 -11.95 -11.77 -10.10
CA ASP A 104 -12.76 -12.44 -9.07
C ASP A 104 -13.85 -11.50 -8.52
N GLY A 105 -13.58 -10.19 -8.41
CA GLY A 105 -14.56 -9.19 -8.00
C GLY A 105 -15.60 -8.82 -9.06
N LEU A 106 -15.23 -8.79 -10.34
CA LEU A 106 -16.17 -8.54 -11.47
C LEU A 106 -17.10 -9.73 -11.69
N ASP A 107 -16.59 -10.94 -11.47
CA ASP A 107 -17.32 -12.18 -11.69
C ASP A 107 -18.16 -12.59 -10.47
N ALA A 108 -17.99 -11.91 -9.34
CA ALA A 108 -18.73 -12.16 -8.11
C ALA A 108 -20.24 -11.88 -8.27
N VAL A 109 -21.06 -12.88 -7.96
CA VAL A 109 -22.53 -12.80 -8.03
C VAL A 109 -23.12 -12.61 -6.63
N ALA A 110 -23.24 -13.69 -5.87
CA ALA A 110 -23.79 -13.71 -4.53
C ALA A 110 -23.13 -14.82 -3.70
N VAL A 111 -23.47 -14.89 -2.42
CA VAL A 111 -22.97 -15.95 -1.52
C VAL A 111 -23.48 -17.30 -2.03
N ASP A 112 -22.60 -18.30 -2.03
CA ASP A 112 -22.86 -19.68 -2.49
C ASP A 112 -23.29 -19.80 -3.98
N GLN A 113 -23.10 -18.76 -4.80
CA GLN A 113 -23.30 -18.79 -6.26
C GLN A 113 -21.97 -18.89 -6.99
N GLN A 114 -21.92 -19.65 -8.09
CA GLN A 114 -20.73 -19.76 -8.93
C GLN A 114 -20.45 -18.41 -9.60
N PRO A 115 -19.19 -17.93 -9.63
CA PRO A 115 -18.84 -16.70 -10.31
C PRO A 115 -19.22 -16.76 -11.79
N GLN A 116 -19.83 -15.69 -12.27
CA GLN A 116 -20.27 -15.56 -13.67
C GLN A 116 -19.45 -14.46 -14.32
N ARG A 117 -18.84 -14.79 -15.46
CA ARG A 117 -17.94 -13.88 -16.15
C ARG A 117 -18.64 -12.56 -16.48
N ASN A 118 -18.03 -11.45 -16.03
CA ASN A 118 -18.51 -10.09 -16.25
C ASN A 118 -19.94 -9.83 -15.71
N HIS A 119 -20.31 -10.47 -14.59
CA HIS A 119 -21.62 -10.28 -13.97
C HIS A 119 -21.84 -8.82 -13.52
N ASN A 120 -20.85 -8.21 -12.89
CA ASN A 120 -20.95 -6.83 -12.41
C ASN A 120 -19.73 -5.98 -12.81
N PRO A 121 -19.70 -5.46 -14.05
CA PRO A 121 -18.58 -4.64 -14.54
C PRO A 121 -18.37 -3.35 -13.74
N TRP A 122 -19.40 -2.83 -13.05
CA TRP A 122 -19.28 -1.60 -12.25
C TRP A 122 -18.33 -1.76 -11.05
N MET A 123 -18.09 -2.99 -10.59
CA MET A 123 -17.11 -3.28 -9.55
C MET A 123 -15.67 -2.92 -9.97
N LEU A 124 -15.42 -2.75 -11.27
CA LEU A 124 -14.16 -2.21 -11.77
C LEU A 124 -13.81 -0.85 -11.13
N LEU A 125 -14.81 0.00 -10.88
CA LEU A 125 -14.60 1.31 -10.27
C LEU A 125 -13.97 1.21 -8.88
N TYR A 126 -14.34 0.19 -8.09
CA TYR A 126 -13.74 -0.05 -6.78
C TYR A 126 -12.24 -0.33 -6.89
N PHE A 127 -11.83 -1.25 -7.76
CA PHE A 127 -10.42 -1.63 -7.91
C PHE A 127 -9.58 -0.52 -8.54
N ILE A 128 -10.08 0.11 -9.60
CA ILE A 128 -9.34 1.17 -10.31
C ILE A 128 -9.23 2.43 -9.44
N SER A 129 -10.29 2.85 -8.75
CA SER A 129 -10.21 4.00 -7.84
C SER A 129 -9.21 3.77 -6.70
N PHE A 130 -9.23 2.59 -6.09
CA PHE A 130 -8.23 2.21 -5.07
C PHE A 130 -6.80 2.29 -5.62
N LEU A 131 -6.54 1.71 -6.79
CA LEU A 131 -5.21 1.72 -7.41
C LEU A 131 -4.72 3.13 -7.73
N LEU A 132 -5.60 4.01 -8.22
CA LEU A 132 -5.26 5.40 -8.51
C LEU A 132 -4.94 6.17 -7.23
N ILE A 133 -5.78 6.05 -6.20
CA ILE A 133 -5.59 6.73 -4.92
C ILE A 133 -4.29 6.28 -4.24
N VAL A 134 -4.02 4.98 -4.18
CA VAL A 134 -2.79 4.47 -3.57
C VAL A 134 -1.56 4.88 -4.38
N SER A 135 -1.63 4.82 -5.72
CA SER A 135 -0.53 5.30 -6.57
C SER A 135 -0.24 6.79 -6.33
N PHE A 136 -1.28 7.61 -6.13
CA PHE A 136 -1.14 9.02 -5.79
C PHE A 136 -0.46 9.23 -4.44
N PHE A 137 -0.84 8.47 -3.40
CA PHE A 137 -0.16 8.54 -2.10
C PHE A 137 1.31 8.12 -2.16
N VAL A 138 1.63 7.04 -2.90
CA VAL A 138 3.02 6.60 -3.10
C VAL A 138 3.83 7.67 -3.81
N LEU A 139 3.27 8.31 -4.83
CA LEU A 139 3.93 9.42 -5.53
C LEU A 139 4.17 10.60 -4.58
N ASN A 140 3.16 11.00 -3.81
CA ASN A 140 3.29 12.10 -2.85
C ASN A 140 4.28 11.78 -1.73
N MET A 141 4.36 10.53 -1.29
CA MET A 141 5.37 10.09 -0.34
C MET A 141 6.78 10.21 -0.93
N PHE A 142 6.97 9.77 -2.18
CA PHE A 142 8.25 9.91 -2.87
C PHE A 142 8.67 11.37 -3.02
N VAL A 143 7.78 12.23 -3.53
CA VAL A 143 8.02 13.67 -3.66
C VAL A 143 8.33 14.28 -2.29
N GLY A 144 7.58 13.90 -1.25
CA GLY A 144 7.81 14.36 0.11
C GLY A 144 9.22 14.05 0.63
N VAL A 145 9.72 12.83 0.41
CA VAL A 145 11.09 12.46 0.80
C VAL A 145 12.14 13.25 0.02
N VAL A 146 11.95 13.43 -1.30
CA VAL A 146 12.89 14.17 -2.14
C VAL A 146 12.95 15.64 -1.73
N VAL A 147 11.79 16.26 -1.53
CA VAL A 147 11.67 17.67 -1.11
C VAL A 147 12.28 17.89 0.28
N GLU A 148 12.01 16.99 1.23
CA GLU A 148 12.60 17.04 2.56
C GLU A 148 14.14 16.97 2.51
N ASN A 149 14.69 16.03 1.73
CA ASN A 149 16.14 15.91 1.56
C ASN A 149 16.75 17.17 0.91
N PHE A 150 16.04 17.76 -0.06
CA PHE A 150 16.47 19.01 -0.69
C PHE A 150 16.47 20.18 0.31
N HIS A 151 15.43 20.30 1.14
CA HIS A 151 15.36 21.31 2.19
C HIS A 151 16.48 21.16 3.22
N LYS A 152 16.77 19.93 3.67
CA LYS A 152 17.88 19.64 4.60
C LYS A 152 19.24 20.02 4.01
N CYS A 153 19.48 19.68 2.75
CA CYS A 153 20.74 20.03 2.07
C CYS A 153 20.91 21.55 1.98
N ARG A 154 19.85 22.26 1.61
CA ARG A 154 19.85 23.72 1.52
C ARG A 154 20.07 24.38 2.89
N GLN A 155 19.41 23.89 3.95
CA GLN A 155 19.63 24.38 5.33
C GLN A 155 21.09 24.18 5.78
N HIS A 156 21.67 23.01 5.52
CA HIS A 156 23.06 22.74 5.89
C HIS A 156 24.05 23.67 5.15
N GLN A 157 23.79 23.96 3.88
CA GLN A 157 24.58 24.93 3.10
C GLN A 157 24.44 26.36 3.67
N GLU A 158 23.22 26.80 3.98
CA GLU A 158 22.97 28.13 4.56
C GLU A 158 23.66 28.29 5.93
N GLU A 159 23.60 27.26 6.79
CA GLU A 159 24.29 27.23 8.08
C GLU A 159 25.81 27.27 7.93
N GLU A 160 26.37 26.49 7.01
CA GLU A 160 27.81 26.46 6.75
C GLU A 160 28.32 27.80 6.21
N GLU A 161 27.58 28.42 5.29
CA GLU A 161 27.89 29.77 4.82
C GLU A 161 27.80 30.81 5.94
N ALA A 162 26.80 30.72 6.82
CA ALA A 162 26.66 31.62 7.96
C ALA A 162 27.85 31.51 8.92
N ARG A 163 28.27 30.28 9.26
CA ARG A 163 29.48 30.02 10.08
C ARG A 163 30.73 30.63 9.45
N ILE A 164 30.94 30.41 8.15
CA ILE A 164 32.10 30.99 7.43
C ILE A 164 32.06 32.53 7.45
N ARG A 165 30.88 33.14 7.33
CA ARG A 165 30.73 34.61 7.42
C ARG A 165 31.03 35.13 8.82
N GLU A 166 30.59 34.43 9.87
CA GLU A 166 30.87 34.79 11.26
C GLU A 166 32.36 34.66 11.60
N GLU A 167 33.02 33.57 11.21
CA GLU A 167 34.46 33.40 11.38
C GLU A 167 35.24 34.52 10.69
N LYS A 168 34.86 34.88 9.46
CA LYS A 168 35.47 36.02 8.73
C LYS A 168 35.27 37.35 9.47
N ARG A 169 34.11 37.57 10.11
CA ARG A 169 33.84 38.78 10.91
C ARG A 169 34.68 38.81 12.18
N MET A 170 34.77 37.69 12.91
CA MET A 170 35.57 37.56 14.13
C MET A 170 37.06 37.81 13.86
N ARG A 171 37.61 37.17 12.82
CA ARG A 171 39.02 37.39 12.39
C ARG A 171 39.30 38.86 12.04
N ARG A 172 38.35 39.57 11.44
CA ARG A 172 38.49 41.02 11.15
C ARG A 172 38.49 41.87 12.42
N MET A 173 37.69 41.52 13.43
CA MET A 173 37.66 42.22 14.71
C MET A 173 38.93 41.99 15.53
N GLU A 174 39.47 40.77 15.54
CA GLU A 174 40.75 40.48 16.20
C GLU A 174 41.91 41.27 15.57
N LYS A 175 41.95 41.36 14.24
CA LYS A 175 42.97 42.17 13.53
C LYS A 175 42.89 43.66 13.85
N ARG A 176 41.73 44.19 14.23
CA ARG A 176 41.56 45.61 14.62
C ARG A 176 41.94 45.87 16.09
N ARG A 177 42.05 44.82 16.92
CA ARG A 177 42.39 44.92 18.35
C ARG A 177 43.90 44.83 18.62
N ARG A 178 44.70 44.38 17.65
CA ARG A 178 46.17 44.38 17.68
C ARG A 178 46.69 45.59 16.93
#